data_AF-A0A0W0YVH4-F1
#
_entry.id   AF-A0A0W0YVH4-F1
#
_cell.length_a   1.000
_cell.length_b   1.000
_cell.length_c   1.000
_cell.angle_alpha   90.00
_cell.angle_beta   90.00
_cell.angle_gamma   90.00
#
_symmetry.space_group_name_H-M   'P 1'
#
loop_
_entity.id
_entity.type
_entity.pdbx_description
1 polymer ?
#
loop_
_entity_poly.entity_id
_entity_poly.type
_entity_poly.pdbx_seq_one_letter_code
_entity_poly.pdbx_strand_id
1 'polypeptide(L)'
;MEGKLELYQQEINSQTQAIFARLEYYRKAMFEIKKLLKDYFFNTWRTQRLTEIAQGDEVVFSFNMVQKAMENCLVDETLLVETAQRISEDTENPSLIAAFDPYVLKSGLPLELNQEEGLFLFKPEKPYTPMAQVFMRQFAYALSIYRVCLGLCETYCAIYSYQGIETKQQKDYIEYANFLKQQLNEEVDLISLNQEVKKIENEILNLLCTEKVHEGLDQFKKDIDTLKIKLVTLLESGANHLQDSYKEFPNNPILWILHDRSWHALLKTISGLLYAQQYNYSTLYGTLEIKKEFISLIKAEIEQFDTAIVAKTPLLKIELLKKGAKLINEIKIDVLAEIAEKKIEMIEAPKVGISSSSISNNIYGLYFAYHNSQLTNKDDVEEEHVEKDEKAQAFVNKY
;
A
#
# COMPACT_ATOMS: atom_id res chain seq x y z
N MET A 1 -26.23 -19.98 6.67
CA MET A 1 -24.86 -19.42 6.81
C MET A 1 -24.49 -18.52 5.64
N GLU A 2 -25.03 -18.73 4.43
CA GLU A 2 -24.68 -17.94 3.23
C GLU A 2 -25.00 -16.44 3.32
N GLY A 3 -26.16 -16.06 3.85
CA GLY A 3 -26.57 -14.65 3.87
C GLY A 3 -25.72 -13.69 4.73
N LYS A 4 -25.00 -14.17 5.75
CA LYS A 4 -24.10 -13.30 6.57
C LYS A 4 -22.77 -13.06 5.88
N LEU A 5 -22.21 -14.10 5.26
CA LEU A 5 -20.98 -14.01 4.49
C LEU A 5 -21.16 -13.04 3.31
N GLU A 6 -22.24 -13.21 2.55
CA GLU A 6 -22.58 -12.37 1.41
C GLU A 6 -22.78 -10.91 1.83
N LEU A 7 -23.47 -10.68 2.96
CA LEU A 7 -23.69 -9.33 3.49
C LEU A 7 -22.37 -8.64 3.86
N TYR A 8 -21.49 -9.28 4.63
CA TYR A 8 -20.21 -8.66 5.01
C TYR A 8 -19.30 -8.44 3.79
N GLN A 9 -19.32 -9.37 2.84
CA GLN A 9 -18.55 -9.23 1.61
C GLN A 9 -19.10 -8.11 0.73
N GLN A 10 -20.42 -7.95 0.63
CA GLN A 10 -21.06 -6.85 -0.09
C GLN A 10 -20.75 -5.50 0.55
N GLU A 11 -20.83 -5.39 1.88
CA GLU A 11 -20.51 -4.16 2.61
C GLU A 11 -19.05 -3.75 2.38
N ILE A 12 -18.09 -4.67 2.54
CA ILE A 12 -16.67 -4.41 2.27
C ILE A 12 -16.46 -4.05 0.80
N ASN A 13 -17.00 -4.83 -0.14
CA ASN A 13 -16.83 -4.61 -1.57
C ASN A 13 -17.38 -3.24 -2.00
N SER A 14 -18.51 -2.79 -1.43
CA SER A 14 -19.08 -1.48 -1.77
C SER A 14 -18.13 -0.33 -1.45
N GLN A 15 -17.42 -0.40 -0.32
CA GLN A 15 -16.47 0.63 0.10
C GLN A 15 -15.15 0.48 -0.66
N THR A 16 -14.64 -0.74 -0.80
CA THR A 16 -13.42 -1.02 -1.58
C THR A 16 -13.57 -0.61 -3.04
N GLN A 17 -14.75 -0.74 -3.63
CA GLN A 17 -15.02 -0.32 -5.01
C GLN A 17 -14.91 1.19 -5.19
N ALA A 18 -15.33 1.98 -4.18
CA ALA A 18 -15.15 3.44 -4.22
C ALA A 18 -13.67 3.83 -4.23
N ILE A 19 -12.86 3.19 -3.36
CA ILE A 19 -11.40 3.38 -3.33
C ILE A 19 -10.76 2.97 -4.66
N PHE A 20 -11.15 1.82 -5.21
CA PHE A 20 -10.66 1.34 -6.49
C PHE A 20 -11.01 2.29 -7.64
N ALA A 21 -12.25 2.81 -7.68
CA ALA A 21 -12.66 3.77 -8.69
C ALA A 21 -11.82 5.07 -8.61
N ARG A 22 -11.46 5.53 -7.41
CA ARG A 22 -10.55 6.67 -7.21
C ARG A 22 -9.14 6.36 -7.68
N LEU A 23 -8.62 5.16 -7.37
CA LEU A 23 -7.32 4.72 -7.86
C LEU A 23 -7.26 4.74 -9.40
N GLU A 24 -8.24 4.13 -10.06
CA GLU A 24 -8.32 4.10 -11.53
C GLU A 24 -8.48 5.50 -12.14
N TYR A 25 -9.25 6.36 -11.47
CA TYR A 25 -9.38 7.77 -11.86
C TYR A 25 -8.02 8.49 -11.86
N TYR A 26 -7.25 8.39 -10.77
CA TYR A 26 -5.94 9.07 -10.70
C TYR A 26 -4.88 8.41 -11.57
N ARG A 27 -4.95 7.09 -11.78
CA ARG A 27 -4.12 6.41 -12.79
C ARG A 27 -4.34 7.01 -14.17
N LYS A 28 -5.61 7.16 -14.58
CA LYS A 28 -5.95 7.79 -15.86
C LYS A 28 -5.53 9.27 -15.92
N ALA A 29 -5.79 10.03 -14.85
CA ALA A 29 -5.42 11.44 -14.77
C ALA A 29 -3.91 11.65 -14.90
N MET A 30 -3.08 10.77 -14.33
CA MET A 30 -1.62 10.81 -14.47
C MET A 30 -1.21 10.77 -15.95
N PHE A 31 -1.69 9.79 -16.73
CA PHE A 31 -1.38 9.69 -18.16
C PHE A 31 -1.85 10.92 -18.95
N GLU A 32 -3.07 11.39 -18.66
CA GLU A 32 -3.66 12.55 -19.35
C GLU A 32 -2.92 13.85 -19.03
N ILE A 33 -2.55 14.08 -17.77
CA ILE A 33 -1.76 15.25 -17.36
C ILE A 33 -0.40 15.21 -18.05
N LYS A 34 0.33 14.09 -18.01
CA LYS A 34 1.63 13.98 -18.68
C LYS A 34 1.52 14.33 -20.17
N LYS A 35 0.51 13.80 -20.84
CA LYS A 35 0.24 14.10 -22.25
C LYS A 35 -0.02 15.59 -22.47
N LEU A 36 -0.89 16.21 -21.67
CA LEU A 36 -1.18 17.64 -21.74
C LEU A 36 0.08 18.50 -21.53
N LEU A 37 0.95 18.10 -20.60
CA LEU A 37 2.23 18.80 -20.38
C LEU A 37 3.15 18.67 -21.61
N LYS A 38 3.26 17.47 -22.20
CA LYS A 38 4.05 17.27 -23.43
C LYS A 38 3.52 18.13 -24.57
N ASP A 39 2.21 18.09 -24.81
CA ASP A 39 1.55 18.86 -25.86
C ASP A 39 1.69 20.38 -25.65
N TYR A 40 1.74 20.83 -24.39
CA TYR A 40 1.93 22.23 -24.04
C TYR A 40 3.38 22.71 -24.26
N PHE A 41 4.36 22.02 -23.67
CA PHE A 41 5.75 22.51 -23.62
C PHE A 41 6.55 22.22 -24.89
N PHE A 42 6.23 21.17 -25.64
CA PHE A 42 6.92 20.80 -26.89
C PHE A 42 6.17 21.26 -28.15
N ASN A 43 5.20 22.17 -27.99
CA ASN A 43 4.49 22.76 -29.11
C ASN A 43 5.42 23.67 -29.94
N THR A 44 5.60 23.34 -31.22
CA THR A 44 6.53 24.03 -32.13
C THR A 44 6.28 25.54 -32.22
N TRP A 45 5.02 25.97 -32.19
CA TRP A 45 4.69 27.40 -32.26
C TRP A 45 5.12 28.14 -31.00
N ARG A 46 5.08 27.52 -29.83
CA ARG A 46 5.54 28.14 -28.57
C ARG A 46 7.04 28.15 -28.47
N THR A 47 7.70 27.06 -28.82
CA THR A 47 9.15 26.93 -28.69
C THR A 47 9.88 27.90 -29.63
N GLN A 48 9.30 28.19 -30.80
CA GLN A 48 9.76 29.25 -31.70
C GLN A 48 9.62 30.66 -31.11
N ARG A 49 8.66 30.90 -30.20
CA ARG A 49 8.52 32.23 -29.55
C ARG A 49 9.52 32.48 -28.42
N LEU A 50 10.29 31.46 -28.01
CA LEU A 50 11.31 31.59 -26.97
C LEU A 50 12.62 32.19 -27.49
N THR A 51 12.79 32.33 -28.80
CA THR A 51 13.97 32.94 -29.43
C THR A 51 13.86 34.47 -29.50
N GLU A 52 13.44 35.11 -28.41
CA GLU A 52 13.41 36.56 -28.30
C GLU A 52 14.84 37.15 -28.40
N ILE A 53 14.95 38.36 -28.95
CA ILE A 53 16.23 39.09 -29.02
C ILE A 53 16.55 39.60 -27.61
N ALA A 54 17.63 39.08 -27.02
CA ALA A 54 18.09 39.50 -25.70
C ALA A 54 18.45 40.99 -25.64
N GLN A 55 18.14 41.66 -24.52
CA GLN A 55 18.46 43.08 -24.29
C GLN A 55 19.48 43.24 -23.15
N GLY A 56 20.49 44.10 -23.34
CA GLY A 56 21.50 44.37 -22.32
C GLY A 56 22.35 43.14 -21.98
N ASP A 57 22.38 42.74 -20.71
CA ASP A 57 23.14 41.59 -20.19
C ASP A 57 22.38 40.26 -20.27
N GLU A 58 21.18 40.23 -20.87
CA GLU A 58 20.36 39.04 -20.99
C GLU A 58 20.99 37.98 -21.91
N VAL A 59 20.77 36.70 -21.59
CA VAL A 59 21.22 35.58 -22.41
C VAL A 59 20.05 34.95 -23.16
N VAL A 60 20.20 34.75 -24.47
CA VAL A 60 19.22 34.08 -25.32
C VAL A 60 19.01 32.64 -24.86
N PHE A 61 17.76 32.30 -24.58
CA PHE A 61 17.37 30.95 -24.20
C PHE A 61 17.22 30.07 -25.45
N SER A 62 18.08 29.06 -25.59
CA SER A 62 17.99 28.10 -26.69
C SER A 62 17.17 26.89 -26.26
N PHE A 63 15.93 26.80 -26.74
CA PHE A 63 15.05 25.66 -26.46
C PHE A 63 15.70 24.33 -26.85
N ASN A 64 16.43 24.29 -27.97
CA ASN A 64 17.12 23.07 -28.43
C ASN A 64 18.17 22.56 -27.43
N MET A 65 18.75 23.42 -26.60
CA MET A 65 19.73 23.00 -25.58
C MET A 65 19.07 22.37 -24.36
N VAL A 66 17.84 22.80 -24.02
CA VAL A 66 17.12 22.32 -22.84
C VAL A 66 16.06 21.26 -23.16
N GLN A 67 15.66 21.12 -24.42
CA GLN A 67 14.56 20.26 -24.85
C GLN A 67 14.73 18.84 -24.33
N LYS A 68 15.90 18.22 -24.57
CA LYS A 68 16.17 16.84 -24.14
C LYS A 68 16.11 16.70 -22.62
N ALA A 69 16.61 17.69 -21.88
CA ALA A 69 16.54 17.69 -20.42
C ALA A 69 15.09 17.82 -19.92
N MET A 70 14.28 18.66 -20.56
CA MET A 70 12.84 18.79 -20.26
C MET A 70 12.05 17.52 -20.61
N GLU A 71 12.35 16.87 -21.74
CA GLU A 71 11.73 15.60 -22.13
C GLU A 71 12.04 14.50 -21.11
N ASN A 72 13.29 14.45 -20.62
CA ASN A 72 13.71 13.51 -19.58
C ASN A 72 13.00 13.74 -18.24
N CYS A 73 12.49 14.94 -17.96
CA CYS A 73 11.67 15.20 -16.77
C CYS A 73 10.24 14.63 -16.90
N LEU A 74 9.74 14.39 -18.12
CA LEU A 74 8.40 13.81 -18.37
C LEU A 74 8.51 12.34 -18.77
N VAL A 75 9.06 11.57 -17.82
CA VAL A 75 9.41 10.15 -17.91
C VAL A 75 8.21 9.28 -18.28
N ASP A 76 8.48 8.15 -18.93
CA ASP A 76 7.47 7.12 -19.17
C ASP A 76 7.03 6.42 -17.86
N GLU A 77 5.75 6.07 -17.76
CA GLU A 77 5.22 5.43 -16.57
C GLU A 77 5.82 4.06 -16.32
N THR A 78 6.14 3.28 -17.37
CA THR A 78 6.78 1.97 -17.17
C THR A 78 8.15 2.13 -16.52
N LEU A 79 8.93 3.11 -16.99
CA LEU A 79 10.25 3.42 -16.45
C LEU A 79 10.17 3.96 -15.02
N LEU A 80 9.15 4.78 -14.70
CA LEU A 80 8.91 5.24 -13.34
C LEU A 80 8.57 4.08 -12.39
N VAL A 81 7.72 3.14 -12.83
CA VAL A 81 7.38 1.94 -12.04
C VAL A 81 8.62 1.06 -11.82
N GLU A 82 9.39 0.78 -12.87
CA GLU A 82 10.63 0.00 -12.76
C GLU A 82 11.66 0.66 -11.82
N THR A 83 11.74 1.99 -11.85
CA THR A 83 12.65 2.74 -10.98
C THR A 83 12.16 2.72 -9.55
N ALA A 84 10.85 2.88 -9.32
CA ALA A 84 10.25 2.77 -7.99
C ALA A 84 10.46 1.37 -7.39
N GLN A 85 10.32 0.32 -8.20
CA GLN A 85 10.59 -1.07 -7.80
C GLN A 85 12.05 -1.28 -7.41
N ARG A 86 13.00 -0.78 -8.23
CA ARG A 86 14.43 -0.84 -7.89
C ARG A 86 14.77 -0.09 -6.59
N ILE A 87 14.15 1.06 -6.33
CA ILE A 87 14.33 1.81 -5.07
C ILE A 87 13.74 1.03 -3.89
N SER A 88 12.67 0.26 -4.10
CA SER A 88 12.06 -0.55 -3.03
C SER A 88 12.85 -1.81 -2.67
N GLU A 89 13.83 -2.23 -3.47
CA GLU A 89 14.79 -3.24 -3.02
C GLU A 89 15.63 -2.71 -1.84
N ASP A 90 15.79 -1.38 -1.74
CA ASP A 90 16.50 -0.68 -0.66
C ASP A 90 15.56 -0.04 0.41
N THR A 91 14.24 0.03 0.17
CA THR A 91 13.25 0.69 1.05
C THR A 91 11.91 -0.06 1.10
N GLU A 92 11.23 -0.08 2.25
CA GLU A 92 10.05 -0.95 2.48
C GLU A 92 8.87 -0.76 1.51
N ASN A 93 8.78 0.34 0.74
CA ASN A 93 7.69 0.57 -0.21
C ASN A 93 8.12 1.35 -1.48
N PRO A 94 7.73 0.89 -2.68
CA PRO A 94 8.00 1.61 -3.93
C PRO A 94 7.21 2.92 -4.00
N SER A 95 7.90 4.04 -4.19
CA SER A 95 7.28 5.37 -4.34
C SER A 95 7.52 5.95 -5.74
N LEU A 96 6.43 6.37 -6.38
CA LEU A 96 6.48 7.03 -7.68
C LEU A 96 7.08 8.42 -7.56
N ILE A 97 6.82 9.13 -6.46
CA ILE A 97 7.44 10.43 -6.18
C ILE A 97 8.95 10.27 -6.03
N ALA A 98 9.39 9.31 -5.21
CA ALA A 98 10.83 9.07 -4.99
C ALA A 98 11.55 8.62 -6.28
N ALA A 99 10.85 7.92 -7.18
CA ALA A 99 11.36 7.60 -8.50
C ALA A 99 11.40 8.81 -9.44
N PHE A 100 10.43 9.72 -9.35
CA PHE A 100 10.30 10.90 -10.22
C PHE A 100 11.28 12.02 -9.87
N ASP A 101 11.44 12.33 -8.58
CA ASP A 101 12.25 13.47 -8.11
C ASP A 101 13.70 13.45 -8.69
N PRO A 102 14.41 12.31 -8.74
CA PRO A 102 15.73 12.22 -9.35
C PRO A 102 15.77 12.55 -10.84
N TYR A 103 14.73 12.21 -11.63
CA TYR A 103 14.68 12.56 -13.06
C TYR A 103 14.61 14.06 -13.27
N VAL A 104 13.89 14.77 -12.39
CA VAL A 104 13.81 16.24 -12.43
C VAL A 104 15.12 16.86 -11.95
N LEU A 105 15.62 16.45 -10.79
CA LEU A 105 16.78 17.07 -10.15
C LEU A 105 18.11 16.76 -10.86
N LYS A 106 18.23 15.62 -11.53
CA LYS A 106 19.42 15.23 -12.31
C LYS A 106 19.28 15.50 -13.81
N SER A 107 18.23 16.20 -14.23
CA SER A 107 18.01 16.56 -15.64
C SER A 107 19.05 17.53 -16.21
N GLY A 108 19.76 18.26 -15.34
CA GLY A 108 20.64 19.37 -15.72
C GLY A 108 19.90 20.69 -15.95
N LEU A 109 18.59 20.75 -15.68
CA LEU A 109 17.85 22.00 -15.58
C LEU A 109 18.10 22.64 -14.21
N PRO A 110 18.10 23.99 -14.11
CA PRO A 110 18.34 24.67 -12.85
C PRO A 110 17.03 24.73 -12.02
N LEU A 111 16.61 23.55 -11.59
CA LEU A 111 15.42 23.28 -10.79
C LEU A 111 15.85 22.77 -9.41
N GLU A 112 15.24 23.33 -8.37
CA GLU A 112 15.42 22.86 -7.00
C GLU A 112 14.07 22.46 -6.41
N LEU A 113 14.06 21.43 -5.55
CA LEU A 113 12.86 21.00 -4.83
C LEU A 113 12.81 21.69 -3.46
N ASN A 114 11.78 22.50 -3.24
CA ASN A 114 11.39 22.89 -1.89
C ASN A 114 10.76 21.67 -1.20
N GLN A 115 11.47 21.06 -0.25
CA GLN A 115 11.00 19.86 0.44
C GLN A 115 9.78 20.12 1.33
N GLU A 116 9.65 21.32 1.89
CA GLU A 116 8.54 21.68 2.78
C GLU A 116 7.22 21.78 2.00
N GLU A 117 7.26 22.38 0.82
CA GLU A 117 6.08 22.61 -0.02
C GLU A 117 5.88 21.51 -1.07
N GLY A 118 6.89 20.69 -1.34
CA GLY A 118 6.89 19.72 -2.44
C GLY A 118 6.88 20.36 -3.82
N LEU A 119 7.35 21.61 -3.93
CA LEU A 119 7.31 22.47 -5.11
C LEU A 119 8.69 22.55 -5.76
N PHE A 120 8.75 22.38 -7.09
CA PHE A 120 9.95 22.62 -7.88
C PHE A 120 10.02 24.11 -8.21
N LEU A 121 11.17 24.71 -7.96
CA LEU A 121 11.45 26.11 -8.18
C LEU A 121 12.54 26.25 -9.23
N PHE A 122 12.30 27.12 -10.22
CA PHE A 122 13.31 27.48 -11.20
C PHE A 122 14.23 28.56 -10.62
N LYS A 123 15.52 28.25 -10.49
CA LYS A 123 16.55 29.18 -10.02
C LYS A 123 17.52 29.49 -11.16
N PRO A 124 17.31 30.57 -11.92
CA PRO A 124 18.13 30.84 -13.10
C PRO A 124 19.60 31.04 -12.75
N GLU A 125 20.49 30.26 -13.37
CA GLU A 125 21.95 30.43 -13.23
C GLU A 125 22.46 31.75 -13.85
N LYS A 126 21.69 32.28 -14.81
CA LYS A 126 22.01 33.47 -15.62
C LYS A 126 20.74 34.27 -15.85
N PRO A 127 20.83 35.59 -16.09
CA PRO A 127 19.67 36.42 -16.41
C PRO A 127 19.15 36.08 -17.83
N TYR A 128 18.27 35.09 -17.92
CA TYR A 128 17.57 34.75 -19.17
C TYR A 128 16.54 35.82 -19.52
N THR A 129 16.07 35.84 -20.77
CA THR A 129 14.96 36.73 -21.17
C THR A 129 13.71 36.49 -20.32
N PRO A 130 12.87 37.52 -20.08
CA PRO A 130 11.66 37.38 -19.27
C PRO A 130 10.72 36.25 -19.72
N MET A 131 10.57 36.05 -21.04
CA MET A 131 9.73 35.00 -21.60
C MET A 131 10.29 33.59 -21.29
N ALA A 132 11.60 33.41 -21.37
CA ALA A 132 12.26 32.16 -21.02
C ALA A 132 12.14 31.84 -19.52
N GLN A 133 12.29 32.86 -18.67
CA GLN A 133 12.09 32.69 -17.23
C GLN A 133 10.64 32.32 -16.89
N VAL A 134 9.65 32.93 -17.55
CA VAL A 134 8.23 32.57 -17.36
C VAL A 134 7.98 31.14 -17.83
N PHE A 135 8.50 30.75 -19.00
CA PHE A 135 8.35 29.41 -19.54
C PHE A 135 8.92 28.34 -18.61
N MET A 136 10.13 28.54 -18.09
CA MET A 136 10.76 27.59 -17.16
C MET A 136 10.09 27.54 -15.80
N ARG A 137 9.58 28.67 -15.28
CA ARG A 137 8.77 28.66 -14.06
C ARG A 137 7.45 27.92 -14.24
N GLN A 138 6.75 28.14 -15.37
CA GLN A 138 5.55 27.37 -15.71
C GLN A 138 5.87 25.87 -15.78
N PHE A 139 7.01 25.49 -16.35
CA PHE A 139 7.45 24.10 -16.38
C PHE A 139 7.69 23.52 -14.97
N ALA A 140 8.34 24.27 -14.09
CA ALA A 140 8.56 23.86 -12.70
C ALA A 140 7.22 23.61 -11.97
N TYR A 141 6.26 24.54 -12.06
CA TYR A 141 4.91 24.36 -11.50
C TYR A 141 4.21 23.13 -12.09
N ALA A 142 4.30 22.93 -13.40
CA ALA A 142 3.68 21.78 -14.06
C ALA A 142 4.25 20.44 -13.55
N LEU A 143 5.57 20.35 -13.35
CA LEU A 143 6.21 19.17 -12.78
C LEU A 143 5.74 18.93 -11.33
N SER A 144 5.56 19.98 -10.53
CA SER A 144 5.03 19.84 -9.16
C SER A 144 3.58 19.38 -9.12
N ILE A 145 2.74 19.88 -10.02
CA ILE A 145 1.36 19.42 -10.12
C ILE A 145 1.32 17.95 -10.58
N TYR A 146 2.20 17.56 -11.52
CA TYR A 146 2.33 16.16 -11.93
C TYR A 146 2.82 15.27 -10.78
N ARG A 147 3.81 15.73 -9.99
CA ARG A 147 4.28 15.07 -8.77
C ARG A 147 3.16 14.83 -7.75
N VAL A 148 2.27 15.81 -7.57
CA VAL A 148 1.06 15.63 -6.74
C VAL A 148 0.18 14.51 -7.29
N CYS A 149 -0.08 14.47 -8.60
CA CYS A 149 -0.87 13.39 -9.22
C CYS A 149 -0.26 12.00 -8.98
N LEU A 150 1.06 11.87 -9.10
CA LEU A 150 1.79 10.64 -8.77
C LEU A 150 1.58 10.25 -7.31
N GLY A 151 1.70 11.22 -6.39
CA GLY A 151 1.42 11.08 -4.96
C GLY A 151 0.02 10.57 -4.63
N LEU A 152 -0.99 11.12 -5.29
CA LEU A 152 -2.38 10.68 -5.11
C LEU A 152 -2.52 9.22 -5.57
N CYS A 153 -1.99 8.89 -6.75
CA CYS A 153 -2.04 7.53 -7.29
C CYS A 153 -1.35 6.50 -6.38
N GLU A 154 -0.14 6.78 -5.89
CA GLU A 154 0.57 5.87 -4.97
C GLU A 154 -0.17 5.71 -3.64
N THR A 155 -0.76 6.79 -3.11
CA THR A 155 -1.46 6.77 -1.82
C THR A 155 -2.73 5.93 -1.91
N TYR A 156 -3.53 6.10 -2.98
CA TYR A 156 -4.69 5.24 -3.21
C TYR A 156 -4.32 3.78 -3.46
N CYS A 157 -3.20 3.52 -4.12
CA CYS A 157 -2.70 2.16 -4.33
C CYS A 157 -2.35 1.49 -2.99
N ALA A 158 -1.68 2.22 -2.09
CA ALA A 158 -1.32 1.73 -0.76
C ALA A 158 -2.57 1.45 0.10
N ILE A 159 -3.61 2.29 0.02
CA ILE A 159 -4.89 2.05 0.71
C ILE A 159 -5.58 0.79 0.15
N TYR A 160 -5.65 0.67 -1.17
CA TYR A 160 -6.38 -0.43 -1.82
C TYR A 160 -5.71 -1.80 -1.63
N SER A 161 -4.38 -1.85 -1.68
CA SER A 161 -3.59 -3.10 -1.64
C SER A 161 -3.06 -3.42 -0.24
N TYR A 162 -3.70 -2.92 0.82
CA TYR A 162 -3.21 -3.11 2.17
C TYR A 162 -3.30 -4.57 2.63
N GLN A 163 -2.17 -5.18 2.99
CA GLN A 163 -2.09 -6.61 3.30
C GLN A 163 -2.87 -7.01 4.57
N GLY A 164 -2.91 -6.15 5.59
CA GLY A 164 -3.56 -6.48 6.88
C GLY A 164 -5.08 -6.69 6.81
N ILE A 165 -5.72 -6.34 5.69
CA ILE A 165 -7.16 -6.49 5.47
C ILE A 165 -7.47 -7.55 4.40
N GLU A 166 -6.45 -8.24 3.90
CA GLU A 166 -6.61 -9.31 2.91
C GLU A 166 -7.29 -10.54 3.55
N THR A 167 -8.15 -11.19 2.77
CA THR A 167 -8.91 -12.38 3.19
C THR A 167 -8.60 -13.62 2.35
N LYS A 168 -7.52 -13.56 1.56
CA LYS A 168 -7.14 -14.59 0.59
C LYS A 168 -6.89 -15.92 1.27
N GLN A 169 -6.07 -15.95 2.33
CA GLN A 169 -5.81 -17.17 3.11
C GLN A 169 -7.11 -17.87 3.57
N GLN A 170 -8.11 -17.12 4.03
CA GLN A 170 -9.38 -17.70 4.49
C GLN A 170 -10.23 -18.22 3.32
N LYS A 171 -10.14 -17.61 2.13
CA LYS A 171 -10.79 -18.10 0.92
C LYS A 171 -10.11 -19.36 0.39
N ASP A 172 -8.78 -19.42 0.46
CA ASP A 172 -7.99 -20.58 0.00
C ASP A 172 -8.43 -21.85 0.73
N TYR A 173 -8.79 -21.80 2.02
CA TYR A 173 -9.32 -22.98 2.74
C TYR A 173 -10.62 -23.54 2.15
N ILE A 174 -11.46 -22.70 1.55
CA ILE A 174 -12.68 -23.15 0.86
C ILE A 174 -12.30 -23.84 -0.45
N GLU A 175 -11.32 -23.30 -1.17
CA GLU A 175 -10.80 -23.89 -2.41
C GLU A 175 -10.09 -25.22 -2.14
N TYR A 176 -9.25 -25.29 -1.10
CA TYR A 176 -8.61 -26.52 -0.64
C TYR A 176 -9.64 -27.58 -0.25
N ALA A 177 -10.71 -27.21 0.45
CA ALA A 177 -11.78 -28.16 0.77
C ALA A 177 -12.42 -28.73 -0.51
N ASN A 178 -12.73 -27.89 -1.51
CA ASN A 178 -13.26 -28.38 -2.78
C ASN A 178 -12.29 -29.31 -3.51
N PHE A 179 -10.98 -29.02 -3.45
CA PHE A 179 -9.94 -29.87 -4.02
C PHE A 179 -9.84 -31.23 -3.33
N LEU A 180 -9.82 -31.29 -1.99
CA LEU A 180 -9.84 -32.55 -1.24
C LEU A 180 -11.10 -33.38 -1.54
N LYS A 181 -12.24 -32.72 -1.72
CA LYS A 181 -13.48 -33.38 -2.12
C LYS A 181 -13.37 -34.00 -3.51
N GLN A 182 -12.65 -33.38 -4.45
CA GLN A 182 -12.38 -33.96 -5.77
C GLN A 182 -11.48 -35.18 -5.65
N GLN A 183 -10.39 -35.09 -4.88
CA GLN A 183 -9.46 -36.21 -4.65
C GLN A 183 -10.15 -37.45 -4.05
N LEU A 184 -11.18 -37.26 -3.21
CA LEU A 184 -11.94 -38.39 -2.68
C LEU A 184 -12.60 -39.24 -3.77
N ASN A 185 -12.96 -38.65 -4.92
CA ASN A 185 -13.58 -39.37 -6.03
C ASN A 185 -12.55 -40.04 -6.96
N GLU A 186 -11.25 -39.89 -6.68
CA GLU A 186 -10.14 -40.45 -7.44
C GLU A 186 -9.52 -41.65 -6.68
N GLU A 187 -8.71 -42.48 -7.35
CA GLU A 187 -7.97 -43.56 -6.69
C GLU A 187 -6.78 -43.00 -5.89
N VAL A 188 -7.07 -42.46 -4.70
CA VAL A 188 -6.07 -41.82 -3.81
C VAL A 188 -5.89 -42.62 -2.52
N ASP A 189 -4.71 -42.50 -1.90
CA ASP A 189 -4.46 -43.01 -0.55
C ASP A 189 -5.33 -42.27 0.49
N LEU A 190 -6.35 -42.97 0.96
CA LEU A 190 -7.32 -42.45 1.94
C LEU A 190 -6.68 -42.13 3.31
N ILE A 191 -5.58 -42.78 3.68
CA ILE A 191 -4.91 -42.51 4.96
C ILE A 191 -4.21 -41.15 4.90
N SER A 192 -3.45 -40.88 3.83
CA SER A 192 -2.84 -39.57 3.58
C SER A 192 -3.89 -38.48 3.47
N LEU A 193 -4.98 -38.73 2.73
CA LEU A 193 -6.08 -37.78 2.59
C LEU A 193 -6.70 -37.40 3.95
N ASN A 194 -6.94 -38.39 4.83
CA ASN A 194 -7.45 -38.11 6.17
C ASN A 194 -6.46 -37.30 7.04
N GLN A 195 -5.15 -37.53 6.89
CA GLN A 195 -4.14 -36.74 7.59
C GLN A 195 -4.13 -35.28 7.13
N GLU A 196 -4.24 -35.03 5.82
CA GLU A 196 -4.34 -33.68 5.27
C GLU A 196 -5.60 -32.96 5.73
N VAL A 197 -6.75 -33.64 5.72
CA VAL A 197 -8.02 -33.12 6.25
C VAL A 197 -7.89 -32.72 7.72
N LYS A 198 -7.30 -33.58 8.57
CA LYS A 198 -7.04 -33.27 10.00
C LYS A 198 -6.08 -32.08 10.17
N LYS A 199 -5.05 -31.97 9.32
CA LYS A 199 -4.11 -30.85 9.34
C LYS A 199 -4.83 -29.53 9.06
N ILE A 200 -5.61 -29.47 7.99
CA ILE A 200 -6.36 -28.28 7.59
C ILE A 200 -7.42 -27.92 8.64
N GLU A 201 -8.11 -28.91 9.20
CA GLU A 201 -9.06 -28.70 10.31
C GLU A 201 -8.37 -27.99 11.50
N ASN A 202 -7.20 -28.48 11.92
CA ASN A 202 -6.43 -27.87 13.01
C ASN A 202 -5.95 -26.46 12.67
N GLU A 203 -5.51 -26.21 11.43
CA GLU A 203 -5.13 -24.86 10.98
C GLU A 203 -6.31 -23.88 11.03
N ILE A 204 -7.48 -24.28 10.54
CA ILE A 204 -8.69 -23.46 10.58
C ILE A 204 -9.10 -23.15 12.03
N LEU A 205 -9.04 -24.14 12.93
CA LEU A 205 -9.34 -23.95 14.35
C LEU A 205 -8.36 -22.99 15.02
N ASN A 206 -7.06 -23.08 14.71
CA ASN A 206 -6.05 -22.16 15.23
C ASN A 206 -6.28 -20.72 14.75
N LEU A 207 -6.77 -20.53 13.53
CA LEU A 207 -7.09 -19.21 12.97
C LEU A 207 -8.39 -18.61 13.51
N LEU A 208 -9.28 -19.41 14.11
CA LEU A 208 -10.53 -18.95 14.74
C LEU A 208 -10.32 -18.32 16.15
N CYS A 209 -9.08 -18.11 16.57
CA CYS A 209 -8.74 -17.37 17.79
C CYS A 209 -8.84 -15.85 17.57
N THR A 210 -9.24 -15.11 18.61
CA THR A 210 -9.44 -13.65 18.55
C THR A 210 -8.24 -12.90 17.98
N GLU A 211 -7.03 -13.26 18.40
CA GLU A 211 -5.78 -12.66 17.95
C GLU A 211 -5.60 -12.79 16.43
N LYS A 212 -5.85 -13.98 15.88
CA LYS A 212 -5.67 -14.29 14.46
C LYS A 212 -6.73 -13.66 13.56
N VAL A 213 -7.97 -13.58 14.04
CA VAL A 213 -9.04 -12.91 13.30
C VAL A 213 -8.78 -11.39 13.20
N HIS A 214 -8.17 -10.78 14.21
CA HIS A 214 -7.86 -9.35 14.23
C HIS A 214 -6.43 -9.01 13.77
N GLU A 215 -5.64 -10.01 13.39
CA GLU A 215 -4.27 -9.84 12.90
C GLU A 215 -4.24 -8.83 11.74
N GLY A 216 -3.34 -7.84 11.87
CA GLY A 216 -3.14 -6.75 10.91
C GLY A 216 -4.03 -5.51 11.09
N LEU A 217 -5.10 -5.56 11.90
CA LEU A 217 -6.05 -4.42 12.00
C LEU A 217 -5.52 -3.23 12.78
N ASP A 218 -4.73 -3.45 13.83
CA ASP A 218 -4.14 -2.35 14.61
C ASP A 218 -3.11 -1.57 13.78
N GLN A 219 -2.35 -2.28 12.94
CA GLN A 219 -1.39 -1.68 12.01
C GLN A 219 -2.15 -0.97 10.87
N PHE A 220 -3.19 -1.60 10.32
CA PHE A 220 -4.07 -0.96 9.33
C PHE A 220 -4.61 0.37 9.83
N LYS A 221 -5.11 0.43 11.07
CA LYS A 221 -5.68 1.65 11.64
C LYS A 221 -4.67 2.80 11.76
N LYS A 222 -3.42 2.48 12.10
CA LYS A 222 -2.34 3.49 12.15
C LYS A 222 -1.95 3.97 10.75
N ASP A 223 -1.83 3.02 9.83
CA ASP A 223 -1.38 3.31 8.48
C ASP A 223 -2.45 4.06 7.68
N ILE A 224 -3.73 3.71 7.82
CA ILE A 224 -4.83 4.38 7.13
C ILE A 224 -4.98 5.83 7.59
N ASP A 225 -4.78 6.12 8.88
CA ASP A 225 -4.77 7.49 9.40
C ASP A 225 -3.61 8.29 8.79
N THR A 226 -2.43 7.69 8.69
CA THR A 226 -1.25 8.32 8.07
C THR A 226 -1.47 8.58 6.57
N LEU A 227 -2.00 7.59 5.85
CA LEU A 227 -2.32 7.69 4.42
C LEU A 227 -3.43 8.71 4.16
N LYS A 228 -4.44 8.79 5.03
CA LYS A 228 -5.51 9.81 4.99
C LYS A 228 -4.93 11.22 5.15
N ILE A 229 -4.05 11.43 6.13
CA ILE A 229 -3.37 12.73 6.32
C ILE A 229 -2.55 13.06 5.07
N LYS A 230 -1.72 12.13 4.59
CA LYS A 230 -0.91 12.30 3.37
C LYS A 230 -1.77 12.69 2.17
N LEU A 231 -2.91 12.03 1.97
CA LEU A 231 -3.83 12.29 0.87
C LEU A 231 -4.42 13.71 0.93
N VAL A 232 -4.87 14.14 2.11
CA VAL A 232 -5.40 15.49 2.32
C VAL A 232 -4.30 16.53 2.07
N THR A 233 -3.11 16.36 2.63
CA THR A 233 -1.99 17.26 2.41
C THR A 233 -1.62 17.38 0.94
N LEU A 234 -1.61 16.28 0.18
CA LEU A 234 -1.36 16.29 -1.26
C LEU A 234 -2.44 17.06 -2.02
N LEU A 235 -3.72 16.87 -1.69
CA LEU A 235 -4.83 17.58 -2.31
C LEU A 235 -4.81 19.08 -2.00
N GLU A 236 -4.46 19.47 -0.77
CA GLU A 236 -4.34 20.86 -0.36
C GLU A 236 -3.13 21.55 -1.00
N SER A 237 -1.96 20.90 -0.97
CA SER A 237 -0.74 21.37 -1.66
C SER A 237 -0.98 21.53 -3.16
N GLY A 238 -1.57 20.51 -3.81
CA GLY A 238 -1.91 20.59 -5.24
C GLY A 238 -2.87 21.73 -5.56
N ALA A 239 -3.82 22.01 -4.67
CA ALA A 239 -4.76 23.10 -4.86
C ALA A 239 -4.03 24.43 -4.75
N ASN A 240 -3.17 24.60 -3.75
CA ASN A 240 -2.35 25.80 -3.59
C ASN A 240 -1.44 26.01 -4.81
N HIS A 241 -0.69 24.99 -5.24
CA HIS A 241 0.17 25.08 -6.42
C HIS A 241 -0.59 25.50 -7.69
N LEU A 242 -1.77 24.94 -7.93
CA LEU A 242 -2.62 25.33 -9.06
C LEU A 242 -3.10 26.78 -8.95
N GLN A 243 -3.54 27.19 -7.77
CA GLN A 243 -4.07 28.54 -7.52
C GLN A 243 -2.97 29.61 -7.62
N ASP A 244 -1.81 29.34 -7.03
CA ASP A 244 -0.65 30.24 -7.04
C ASP A 244 -0.10 30.36 -8.46
N SER A 245 0.00 29.25 -9.18
CA SER A 245 0.41 29.27 -10.59
C SER A 245 -0.58 30.01 -11.50
N TYR A 246 -1.87 29.94 -11.20
CA TYR A 246 -2.90 30.68 -11.94
C TYR A 246 -2.78 32.20 -11.71
N LYS A 247 -2.41 32.62 -10.49
CA LYS A 247 -2.22 34.02 -10.08
C LYS A 247 -0.88 34.60 -10.54
N GLU A 248 0.22 33.85 -10.43
CA GLU A 248 1.58 34.31 -10.74
C GLU A 248 1.74 34.67 -12.22
N PHE A 249 1.01 34.00 -13.11
CA PHE A 249 1.06 34.21 -14.55
C PHE A 249 -0.25 34.83 -15.07
N PRO A 250 -0.54 36.13 -14.79
CA PRO A 250 -1.78 36.77 -15.19
C PRO A 250 -1.86 37.03 -16.71
N ASN A 251 -3.09 37.17 -17.21
CA ASN A 251 -3.34 37.49 -18.62
C ASN A 251 -2.97 38.95 -18.95
N ASN A 252 -2.11 39.18 -19.95
CA ASN A 252 -1.82 40.52 -20.50
C ASN A 252 -2.95 40.98 -21.49
N PRO A 253 -3.23 42.29 -21.66
CA PRO A 253 -4.58 42.85 -21.50
C PRO A 253 -5.44 42.99 -22.76
N ILE A 254 -5.03 42.49 -23.93
CA ILE A 254 -5.64 42.99 -25.19
C ILE A 254 -6.88 42.17 -25.65
N LEU A 255 -7.03 40.88 -25.26
CA LEU A 255 -8.16 40.02 -25.69
C LEU A 255 -8.68 39.03 -24.62
N TRP A 256 -8.28 39.22 -23.36
CA TRP A 256 -8.52 38.33 -22.21
C TRP A 256 -9.99 38.09 -21.81
N ILE A 257 -10.93 38.91 -22.29
CA ILE A 257 -12.36 38.79 -21.99
C ILE A 257 -13.03 37.67 -22.81
N LEU A 258 -12.42 37.24 -23.92
CA LEU A 258 -13.07 36.34 -24.89
C LEU A 258 -12.51 34.91 -24.91
N HIS A 259 -11.24 34.70 -24.55
CA HIS A 259 -10.60 33.38 -24.57
C HIS A 259 -9.57 33.20 -23.45
N ASP A 260 -9.57 32.02 -22.83
CA ASP A 260 -8.47 31.63 -21.95
C ASP A 260 -7.16 31.57 -22.73
N ARG A 261 -6.09 32.19 -22.19
CA ARG A 261 -4.75 31.84 -22.68
C ARG A 261 -4.48 30.39 -22.39
N SER A 262 -3.65 29.83 -23.24
CA SER A 262 -3.38 28.42 -23.27
C SER A 262 -2.74 27.87 -21.98
N TRP A 263 -2.12 28.71 -21.13
CA TRP A 263 -1.67 28.33 -19.77
C TRP A 263 -2.85 28.16 -18.80
N HIS A 264 -3.72 29.16 -18.67
CA HIS A 264 -4.91 29.05 -17.82
C HIS A 264 -5.84 27.93 -18.29
N ALA A 265 -5.97 27.70 -19.60
CA ALA A 265 -6.70 26.56 -20.14
C ALA A 265 -6.08 25.22 -19.72
N LEU A 266 -4.75 25.10 -19.75
CA LEU A 266 -4.02 23.93 -19.25
C LEU A 266 -4.30 23.73 -17.75
N LEU A 267 -4.13 24.77 -16.93
CA LEU A 267 -4.35 24.70 -15.49
C LEU A 267 -5.79 24.30 -15.16
N LYS A 268 -6.80 24.88 -15.83
CA LYS A 268 -8.20 24.49 -15.66
C LYS A 268 -8.45 23.03 -16.02
N THR A 269 -7.87 22.55 -17.13
CA THR A 269 -7.99 21.15 -17.53
C THR A 269 -7.36 20.24 -16.48
N ILE A 270 -6.17 20.57 -15.98
CA ILE A 270 -5.51 19.81 -14.92
C ILE A 270 -6.30 19.86 -13.61
N SER A 271 -6.87 21.00 -13.23
CA SER A 271 -7.76 21.12 -12.06
C SER A 271 -9.01 20.25 -12.21
N GLY A 272 -9.58 20.20 -13.42
CA GLY A 272 -10.68 19.30 -13.75
C GLY A 272 -10.30 17.83 -13.57
N LEU A 273 -9.08 17.45 -13.98
CA LEU A 273 -8.55 16.09 -13.84
C LEU A 273 -8.16 15.74 -12.41
N LEU A 274 -7.64 16.67 -11.60
CA LEU A 274 -7.25 16.37 -10.21
C LEU A 274 -8.43 16.42 -9.24
N TYR A 275 -9.42 17.29 -9.48
CA TYR A 275 -10.52 17.55 -8.54
C TYR A 275 -11.90 17.23 -9.12
N ALA A 276 -11.97 16.37 -10.14
CA ALA A 276 -13.23 15.93 -10.74
C ALA A 276 -14.19 17.09 -11.09
N GLN A 277 -13.67 18.11 -11.76
CA GLN A 277 -14.40 19.34 -12.14
C GLN A 277 -14.92 20.19 -10.96
N GLN A 278 -14.48 19.93 -9.73
CA GLN A 278 -14.87 20.70 -8.54
C GLN A 278 -13.98 21.93 -8.32
N TYR A 279 -14.01 22.86 -9.27
CA TYR A 279 -13.31 24.13 -9.17
C TYR A 279 -14.16 25.28 -9.72
N ASN A 280 -13.86 26.48 -9.25
CA ASN A 280 -14.39 27.74 -9.78
C ASN A 280 -13.23 28.54 -10.37
N TYR A 281 -13.49 29.36 -11.36
CA TYR A 281 -12.48 30.26 -11.90
C TYR A 281 -13.08 31.59 -12.33
N SER A 282 -12.24 32.63 -12.33
CA SER A 282 -12.52 33.88 -13.03
C SER A 282 -11.30 34.27 -13.84
N THR A 283 -11.49 34.30 -15.16
CA THR A 283 -10.48 34.85 -16.08
C THR A 283 -10.32 36.36 -15.86
N LEU A 284 -11.39 37.04 -15.38
CA LEU A 284 -11.38 38.48 -15.08
C LEU A 284 -10.58 38.82 -13.81
N TYR A 285 -10.70 38.00 -12.77
CA TYR A 285 -10.02 38.25 -11.50
C TYR A 285 -8.71 37.49 -11.37
N GLY A 286 -8.32 36.71 -12.39
CA GLY A 286 -7.12 35.88 -12.31
C GLY A 286 -7.21 34.86 -11.17
N THR A 287 -8.42 34.37 -10.88
CA THR A 287 -8.64 33.42 -9.78
C THR A 287 -8.98 32.04 -10.31
N LEU A 288 -8.42 31.05 -9.64
CA LEU A 288 -8.81 29.66 -9.68
C LEU A 288 -9.02 29.28 -8.21
N GLU A 289 -10.08 28.54 -7.91
CA GLU A 289 -10.37 28.09 -6.56
C GLU A 289 -10.87 26.65 -6.60
N ILE A 290 -10.19 25.77 -5.89
CA ILE A 290 -10.63 24.39 -5.71
C ILE A 290 -11.64 24.34 -4.59
N LYS A 291 -12.77 23.68 -4.83
CA LYS A 291 -13.85 23.53 -3.84
C LYS A 291 -13.39 22.65 -2.68
N LYS A 292 -13.36 23.20 -1.47
CA LYS A 292 -12.95 22.50 -0.24
C LYS A 292 -13.88 21.33 0.11
N GLU A 293 -15.11 21.37 -0.40
CA GLU A 293 -16.10 20.31 -0.28
C GLU A 293 -15.61 19.00 -0.93
N PHE A 294 -14.82 19.08 -2.01
CA PHE A 294 -14.26 17.89 -2.65
C PHE A 294 -13.24 17.19 -1.74
N ILE A 295 -12.33 17.94 -1.12
CA ILE A 295 -11.34 17.37 -0.18
C ILE A 295 -12.07 16.77 1.03
N SER A 296 -13.11 17.46 1.51
CA SER A 296 -13.95 16.96 2.61
C SER A 296 -14.69 15.67 2.24
N LEU A 297 -15.16 15.56 0.99
CA LEU A 297 -15.79 14.35 0.45
C LEU A 297 -14.79 13.19 0.40
N ILE A 298 -13.58 13.41 -0.11
CA ILE A 298 -12.53 12.38 -0.12
C ILE A 298 -12.21 11.89 1.29
N LYS A 299 -12.09 12.82 2.25
CA LYS A 299 -11.87 12.46 3.66
C LYS A 299 -12.98 11.56 4.20
N ALA A 300 -14.23 11.90 3.94
CA ALA A 300 -15.39 11.09 4.35
C ALA A 300 -15.41 9.72 3.67
N GLU A 301 -15.05 9.62 2.38
CA GLU A 301 -14.92 8.34 1.66
C GLU A 301 -13.89 7.42 2.35
N ILE A 302 -12.71 7.94 2.72
CA ILE A 302 -11.68 7.16 3.42
C ILE A 302 -12.13 6.76 4.84
N GLU A 303 -12.80 7.65 5.57
CA GLU A 303 -13.32 7.35 6.91
C GLU A 303 -14.42 6.27 6.90
N GLN A 304 -15.29 6.28 5.89
CA GLN A 304 -16.29 5.24 5.69
C GLN A 304 -15.64 3.90 5.35
N PHE A 305 -14.63 3.91 4.48
CA PHE A 305 -13.83 2.73 4.16
C PHE A 305 -13.15 2.15 5.41
N ASP A 306 -12.39 2.96 6.15
CA ASP A 306 -11.73 2.55 7.39
C ASP A 306 -12.72 1.91 8.39
N THR A 307 -13.81 2.63 8.69
CA THR A 307 -14.84 2.16 9.63
C THR A 307 -15.44 0.81 9.21
N ALA A 308 -15.77 0.66 7.92
CA ALA A 308 -16.35 -0.57 7.40
C ALA A 308 -15.34 -1.73 7.44
N ILE A 309 -14.09 -1.48 7.03
CA ILE A 309 -13.04 -2.50 7.00
C ILE A 309 -12.70 -2.99 8.40
N VAL A 310 -12.48 -2.10 9.37
CA VAL A 310 -12.18 -2.47 10.76
C VAL A 310 -13.33 -3.26 11.38
N ALA A 311 -14.58 -2.84 11.15
CA ALA A 311 -15.75 -3.50 11.74
C ALA A 311 -16.07 -4.85 11.09
N LYS A 312 -15.91 -4.98 9.77
CA LYS A 312 -16.44 -6.12 9.00
C LYS A 312 -15.38 -7.16 8.64
N THR A 313 -14.10 -6.79 8.56
CA THR A 313 -13.02 -7.74 8.22
C THR A 313 -12.92 -8.92 9.21
N PRO A 314 -12.94 -8.71 10.54
CA PRO A 314 -13.00 -9.81 11.50
C PRO A 314 -14.18 -10.76 11.25
N LEU A 315 -15.36 -10.18 11.03
CA LEU A 315 -16.60 -10.92 10.84
C LEU A 315 -16.57 -11.74 9.54
N LEU A 316 -16.01 -11.16 8.48
CA LEU A 316 -15.81 -11.85 7.21
C LEU A 316 -14.81 -13.00 7.36
N LYS A 317 -13.65 -12.77 8.01
CA LYS A 317 -12.64 -13.81 8.29
C LYS A 317 -13.28 -14.99 9.06
N ILE A 318 -14.07 -14.70 10.10
CA ILE A 318 -14.78 -15.72 10.88
C ILE A 318 -15.76 -16.52 10.00
N GLU A 319 -16.60 -15.86 9.20
CA GLU A 319 -17.61 -16.57 8.39
C GLU A 319 -16.95 -17.38 7.26
N LEU A 320 -15.84 -16.91 6.67
CA LEU A 320 -15.04 -17.68 5.71
C LEU A 320 -14.44 -18.93 6.37
N LEU A 321 -13.81 -18.79 7.54
CA LEU A 321 -13.24 -19.90 8.30
C LEU A 321 -14.32 -20.89 8.74
N LYS A 322 -15.50 -20.44 9.17
CA LYS A 322 -16.65 -21.33 9.49
C LYS A 322 -17.12 -22.11 8.26
N LYS A 323 -17.18 -21.45 7.09
CA LYS A 323 -17.55 -22.12 5.84
C LYS A 323 -16.50 -23.16 5.46
N GLY A 324 -15.21 -22.83 5.54
CA GLY A 324 -14.11 -23.78 5.34
C GLY A 324 -14.18 -24.96 6.31
N ALA A 325 -14.31 -24.70 7.62
CA ALA A 325 -14.42 -25.73 8.65
C ALA A 325 -15.60 -26.69 8.41
N LYS A 326 -16.74 -26.15 7.97
CA LYS A 326 -17.91 -26.98 7.64
C LYS A 326 -17.61 -27.94 6.50
N LEU A 327 -17.03 -27.43 5.39
CA LEU A 327 -16.70 -28.25 4.22
C LEU A 327 -15.64 -29.31 4.57
N ILE A 328 -14.60 -28.94 5.32
CA ILE A 328 -13.56 -29.87 5.76
C ILE A 328 -14.14 -30.97 6.67
N ASN A 329 -15.07 -30.64 7.56
CA ASN A 329 -15.73 -31.64 8.40
C ASN A 329 -16.63 -32.60 7.59
N GLU A 330 -17.33 -32.11 6.57
CA GLU A 330 -18.10 -32.97 5.66
C GLU A 330 -17.15 -33.96 4.95
N ILE A 331 -16.04 -33.48 4.40
CA ILE A 331 -15.04 -34.31 3.72
C ILE A 331 -14.41 -35.33 4.69
N LYS A 332 -14.13 -34.93 5.93
CA LYS A 332 -13.61 -35.84 6.96
C LYS A 332 -14.55 -37.01 7.22
N ILE A 333 -15.85 -36.75 7.30
CA ILE A 333 -16.87 -37.79 7.48
C ILE A 333 -16.89 -38.72 6.26
N ASP A 334 -16.87 -38.15 5.05
CA ASP A 334 -16.90 -38.91 3.80
C ASP A 334 -15.64 -39.80 3.63
N VAL A 335 -14.45 -39.28 3.92
CA VAL A 335 -13.19 -40.05 3.92
C VAL A 335 -13.24 -41.19 4.93
N LEU A 336 -13.71 -40.94 6.15
CA LEU A 336 -13.84 -41.98 7.18
C LEU A 336 -14.86 -43.04 6.79
N ALA A 337 -15.95 -42.66 6.12
CA ALA A 337 -16.94 -43.58 5.59
C ALA A 337 -16.32 -44.50 4.52
N GLU A 338 -15.55 -43.95 3.58
CA GLU A 338 -14.85 -44.75 2.56
C GLU A 338 -13.80 -45.68 3.15
N ILE A 339 -13.01 -45.21 4.13
CA ILE A 339 -12.03 -46.04 4.86
C ILE A 339 -12.75 -47.24 5.51
N ALA A 340 -13.89 -46.99 6.14
CA ALA A 340 -14.69 -48.03 6.79
C ALA A 340 -15.29 -49.01 5.77
N GLU A 341 -15.80 -48.52 4.63
CA GLU A 341 -16.33 -49.35 3.55
C GLU A 341 -15.26 -50.27 2.95
N LYS A 342 -14.06 -49.72 2.72
CA LYS A 342 -12.89 -50.46 2.22
C LYS A 342 -12.17 -51.29 3.28
N LYS A 343 -12.64 -51.27 4.54
CA LYS A 343 -12.09 -51.99 5.70
C LYS A 343 -10.59 -51.74 5.93
N ILE A 344 -10.15 -50.51 5.70
CA ILE A 344 -8.75 -50.12 5.91
C ILE A 344 -8.54 -49.89 7.42
N GLU A 345 -7.59 -50.61 8.03
CA GLU A 345 -7.25 -50.39 9.44
C GLU A 345 -6.45 -49.10 9.61
N MET A 346 -7.03 -48.12 10.30
CA MET A 346 -6.30 -46.92 10.71
C MET A 346 -5.52 -47.21 11.99
N ILE A 347 -4.21 -47.40 11.87
CA ILE A 347 -3.31 -47.44 13.02
C ILE A 347 -3.05 -45.99 13.44
N GLU A 348 -3.88 -45.43 14.34
CA GLU A 348 -3.56 -44.16 14.99
C GLU A 348 -2.38 -44.37 15.95
N ALA A 349 -1.33 -43.56 15.79
CA ALA A 349 -0.28 -43.47 16.79
C ALA A 349 -0.91 -43.07 18.15
N PRO A 350 -0.52 -43.72 19.26
CA PRO A 350 -1.10 -43.41 20.57
C PRO A 350 -0.94 -41.92 20.85
N LYS A 351 -2.04 -41.24 21.16
CA LYS A 351 -2.02 -39.86 21.67
C LYS A 351 -1.26 -39.89 23.00
N VAL A 352 0.01 -39.51 22.99
CA VAL A 352 0.77 -39.29 24.22
C VAL A 352 0.23 -38.00 24.86
N GLY A 353 -0.88 -38.13 25.57
CA GLY A 353 -1.37 -37.07 26.45
C GLY A 353 -0.47 -37.02 27.67
N ILE A 354 -0.04 -35.81 28.05
CA ILE A 354 0.76 -35.53 29.26
C ILE A 354 -0.02 -35.88 30.56
N SER A 355 -1.20 -36.47 30.46
CA SER A 355 -2.05 -36.86 31.58
C SER A 355 -2.89 -38.13 31.34
N SER A 356 -2.33 -39.19 30.74
CA SER A 356 -2.92 -40.53 30.85
C SER A 356 -2.18 -41.36 31.91
N SER A 357 -2.81 -41.54 33.07
CA SER A 357 -2.30 -42.35 34.19
C SER A 357 -2.28 -43.87 33.94
N SER A 358 -2.56 -44.31 32.72
CA SER A 358 -2.29 -45.69 32.31
C SER A 358 -1.11 -45.69 31.35
N ILE A 359 0.06 -46.11 31.83
CA ILE A 359 1.14 -46.59 30.98
C ILE A 359 0.56 -47.77 30.21
N SER A 360 0.04 -47.52 29.02
CA SER A 360 -0.46 -48.59 28.16
C SER A 360 0.74 -49.48 27.79
N ASN A 361 0.61 -50.78 27.99
CA ASN A 361 1.58 -51.83 27.61
C ASN A 361 1.80 -51.95 26.08
N ASN A 362 1.95 -50.83 25.38
CA ASN A 362 2.35 -50.80 23.98
C ASN A 362 3.82 -50.39 23.86
N ILE A 363 4.47 -50.85 22.78
CA ILE A 363 5.91 -50.68 22.52
C ILE A 363 6.34 -49.21 22.56
N TYR A 364 5.51 -48.27 22.09
CA TYR A 364 5.79 -46.84 22.12
C TYR A 364 5.70 -46.24 23.53
N GLY A 365 4.80 -46.75 24.38
CA GLY A 365 4.74 -46.38 25.80
C GLY A 365 5.99 -46.81 26.57
N LEU A 366 6.51 -48.01 26.24
CA LEU A 366 7.78 -48.51 26.79
C LEU A 366 8.98 -47.69 26.29
N TYR A 367 8.98 -47.28 25.01
CA TYR A 367 10.05 -46.47 24.43
C TYR A 367 10.13 -45.07 25.06
N PHE A 368 8.98 -44.42 25.30
CA PHE A 368 8.91 -43.12 25.96
C PHE A 368 9.34 -43.20 27.43
N ALA A 369 8.92 -44.24 28.16
CA ALA A 369 9.35 -44.47 29.55
C ALA A 369 10.86 -44.72 29.63
N TYR A 370 11.42 -45.49 28.70
CA TYR A 370 12.87 -45.71 28.59
C TYR A 370 13.61 -44.38 28.38
N HIS A 371 13.13 -43.54 27.46
CA HIS A 371 13.78 -42.26 27.17
C HIS A 371 13.73 -41.26 28.34
N ASN A 372 12.60 -41.19 29.06
CA ASN A 372 12.50 -40.39 30.28
C ASN A 372 13.41 -40.92 31.41
N SER A 373 13.53 -42.23 31.57
CA SER A 373 14.44 -42.82 32.58
C SER A 373 15.92 -42.55 32.31
N GLN A 374 16.29 -42.25 31.05
CA GLN A 374 17.65 -41.82 30.70
C GLN A 374 17.91 -40.33 30.97
N LEU A 375 16.86 -39.49 30.97
CA LEU A 375 16.98 -38.06 31.27
C LEU A 375 17.08 -37.80 32.78
N THR A 376 16.39 -38.58 33.62
CA THR A 376 16.46 -38.43 35.09
C THR A 376 17.72 -38.99 35.76
N ASN A 377 18.57 -39.73 35.04
CA ASN A 377 19.82 -40.29 35.57
C ASN A 377 21.08 -39.47 35.23
N LYS A 378 20.92 -38.22 34.74
CA LYS A 378 22.06 -37.36 34.37
C LYS A 378 22.27 -36.11 35.24
N ASP A 379 21.38 -35.82 36.19
CA ASP A 379 21.54 -34.73 37.16
C ASP A 379 21.50 -35.32 38.57
N ASP A 380 22.65 -35.83 39.06
CA ASP A 380 22.96 -35.97 40.49
C ASP A 380 24.37 -36.57 40.66
N VAL A 381 25.43 -35.76 40.47
CA VAL A 381 26.69 -35.80 41.27
C VAL A 381 27.42 -34.47 41.09
N GLU A 382 27.43 -33.62 42.12
CA GLU A 382 28.62 -32.97 42.71
C GLU A 382 28.17 -31.82 43.65
N GLU A 383 28.11 -32.09 44.96
CA GLU A 383 28.65 -31.18 45.97
C GLU A 383 28.94 -32.00 47.24
N GLU A 384 30.21 -32.40 47.36
CA GLU A 384 30.76 -33.10 48.50
C GLU A 384 31.12 -32.07 49.60
N HIS A 385 30.57 -32.29 50.79
CA HIS A 385 30.85 -31.56 52.01
C HIS A 385 32.34 -31.61 52.42
N VAL A 386 32.87 -30.49 52.92
CA VAL A 386 33.99 -30.48 53.88
C VAL A 386 33.60 -29.65 55.12
N GLU A 387 33.82 -30.24 56.29
CA GLU A 387 33.48 -29.79 57.64
C GLU A 387 34.35 -28.64 58.22
N LYS A 388 33.69 -27.83 59.05
CA LYS A 388 34.09 -27.22 60.36
C LYS A 388 35.51 -26.67 60.57
N ASP A 389 35.61 -25.40 61.01
CA ASP A 389 35.74 -25.07 62.45
C ASP A 389 35.68 -23.57 62.79
N GLU A 390 35.06 -23.32 63.96
CA GLU A 390 35.11 -22.24 64.97
C GLU A 390 35.57 -20.76 64.73
N LYS A 391 34.70 -19.88 65.27
CA LYS A 391 34.95 -18.64 66.08
C LYS A 391 35.73 -17.45 65.47
N ALA A 392 35.04 -16.31 65.35
CA ALA A 392 35.10 -15.18 66.31
C ALA A 392 34.72 -13.82 65.67
N GLN A 393 33.82 -13.12 66.36
CA GLN A 393 33.80 -11.66 66.63
C GLN A 393 34.03 -10.62 65.50
N ALA A 394 32.93 -9.92 65.21
CA ALA A 394 32.73 -8.49 65.50
C ALA A 394 33.31 -7.39 64.58
N PHE A 395 32.52 -6.30 64.53
CA PHE A 395 32.85 -4.91 64.17
C PHE A 395 32.90 -4.48 62.68
N VAL A 396 31.80 -3.83 62.25
CA VAL A 396 31.70 -2.37 61.98
C VAL A 396 32.49 -1.74 60.83
N ASN A 397 31.72 -0.97 60.04
CA ASN A 397 31.97 0.31 59.33
C ASN A 397 32.31 0.35 57.83
N LYS A 398 31.43 1.11 57.15
CA LYS A 398 31.66 2.18 56.14
C LYS A 398 32.70 1.91 55.04
N TYR A 399 32.25 2.00 53.78
CA TYR A 399 32.22 3.26 53.02
C TYR A 399 31.04 3.28 52.05
#